data_AF-A0A1M4V6S1-F1
#
_entry.id   AF-A0A1M4V6S1-F1
#
_cell.length_a   1.000
_cell.length_b   1.000
_cell.length_c   1.000
_cell.angle_alpha   90.00
_cell.angle_beta   90.00
_cell.angle_gamma   90.00
#
_symmetry.space_group_name_H-M   'P 1'
#
loop_
_entity.id
_entity.type
_entity.pdbx_description
1 polymer ?
#
loop_
_entity_poly.entity_id
_entity_poly.type
_entity_poly.pdbx_seq_one_letter_code
_entity_poly.pdbx_strand_id
1 'polypeptide(L)'
;MLTNSHLLSLSPSKQFEALALAYLESAQSLCDDLAEDPYGATFEKGAVVLYLSAHAVELFLKGRILRKAPNESFTHDIQHIYSRYKTLFPAKRFAFTDMPFTTEYPGMTKKEIAEVKREQPDPSELYRYAMNKAGDPWQAALGFEASSFSRSLATLHTDFRRISAEHDT
;
A
#
# COMPACT_ATOMS: atom_id res chain seq x y z
N MET A 1 12.76 -6.50 -25.67
CA MET A 1 12.89 -5.20 -24.97
C MET A 1 11.50 -4.76 -24.55
N LEU A 2 11.27 -4.46 -23.26
CA LEU A 2 10.02 -3.86 -22.78
C LEU A 2 10.14 -2.33 -22.89
N THR A 3 9.05 -1.64 -23.26
CA THR A 3 8.99 -0.18 -23.34
C THR A 3 7.79 0.33 -22.53
N ASN A 4 7.78 1.62 -22.17
CA ASN A 4 6.66 2.23 -21.46
C ASN A 4 5.44 2.55 -22.37
N SER A 5 5.50 2.20 -23.66
CA SER A 5 4.45 2.50 -24.64
C SER A 5 3.06 1.99 -24.22
N HIS A 6 2.99 0.76 -23.71
CA HIS A 6 1.73 0.20 -23.19
C HIS A 6 1.19 1.04 -22.02
N LEU A 7 2.03 1.36 -21.04
CA LEU A 7 1.63 2.17 -19.89
C LEU A 7 1.13 3.55 -20.34
N LEU A 8 1.87 4.22 -21.24
CA LEU A 8 1.50 5.55 -21.75
C LEU A 8 0.22 5.56 -22.59
N SER A 9 -0.20 4.41 -23.13
CA SER A 9 -1.47 4.30 -23.86
C SER A 9 -2.71 4.28 -22.94
N LEU A 10 -2.52 4.07 -21.64
CA LEU A 10 -3.60 4.03 -20.65
C LEU A 10 -3.96 5.43 -20.15
N SER A 11 -5.20 5.62 -19.69
CA SER A 11 -5.59 6.83 -18.96
C SER A 11 -4.79 6.95 -17.65
N PRO A 12 -4.62 8.15 -17.06
CA PRO A 12 -3.85 8.32 -15.82
C PRO A 12 -4.30 7.38 -14.69
N SER A 13 -5.61 7.24 -14.47
CA SER A 13 -6.18 6.28 -13.52
C SER A 13 -5.72 4.84 -13.79
N LYS A 14 -5.74 4.42 -15.06
CA LYS A 14 -5.34 3.07 -15.48
C LYS A 14 -3.84 2.84 -15.42
N GLN A 15 -3.02 3.88 -15.58
CA GLN A 15 -1.58 3.79 -15.34
C GLN A 15 -1.29 3.47 -13.87
N PHE A 16 -1.96 4.18 -12.95
CA PHE A 16 -1.86 3.92 -11.52
C PHE A 16 -2.29 2.50 -11.15
N GLU A 17 -3.44 2.04 -11.65
CA GLU A 17 -3.93 0.66 -11.39
C GLU A 17 -3.00 -0.41 -11.96
N ALA A 18 -2.46 -0.22 -13.17
CA ALA A 18 -1.54 -1.15 -13.79
C ALA A 18 -0.22 -1.28 -13.00
N LEU A 19 0.35 -0.14 -12.57
CA LEU A 19 1.53 -0.13 -11.73
C LEU A 19 1.24 -0.74 -10.35
N ALA A 20 0.10 -0.43 -9.75
CA ALA A 20 -0.30 -1.00 -8.48
C ALA A 20 -0.31 -2.53 -8.51
N LEU A 21 -0.86 -3.12 -9.57
CA LEU A 21 -0.88 -4.56 -9.75
C LEU A 21 0.55 -5.12 -9.91
N ALA A 22 1.38 -4.50 -10.74
CA ALA A 22 2.77 -4.94 -10.94
C ALA A 22 3.60 -4.89 -9.64
N TYR A 23 3.42 -3.84 -8.82
CA TYR A 23 4.06 -3.75 -7.50
C TYR A 23 3.57 -4.83 -6.54
N LEU A 24 2.27 -5.11 -6.52
CA LEU A 24 1.70 -6.16 -5.67
C LEU A 24 2.17 -7.56 -6.08
N GLU A 25 2.19 -7.86 -7.38
CA GLU A 25 2.68 -9.13 -7.90
C GLU A 25 4.18 -9.32 -7.60
N SER A 26 4.97 -8.25 -7.69
CA SER A 26 6.39 -8.27 -7.31
C SER A 26 6.58 -8.50 -5.80
N ALA A 27 5.73 -7.86 -4.97
CA ALA A 27 5.74 -8.07 -3.53
C ALA A 27 5.38 -9.51 -3.18
N GLN A 28 4.37 -10.07 -3.82
CA GLN A 28 3.92 -11.46 -3.64
C GLN A 28 5.05 -12.44 -3.95
N SER A 29 5.68 -12.32 -5.12
CA SER A 29 6.77 -13.21 -5.51
C SER A 29 7.92 -13.20 -4.49
N LEU A 30 8.37 -12.02 -4.08
CA LEU A 30 9.43 -11.91 -3.07
C LEU A 30 8.98 -12.44 -1.70
N CYS A 31 7.72 -12.21 -1.33
CA CYS A 31 7.19 -12.70 -0.06
C CYS A 31 7.11 -14.23 -0.02
N ASP A 32 6.74 -14.86 -1.13
CA ASP A 32 6.67 -16.31 -1.27
C ASP A 32 8.08 -16.91 -1.19
N ASP A 33 9.07 -16.32 -1.88
CA ASP A 33 10.47 -16.73 -1.77
C ASP A 33 10.98 -16.69 -0.31
N LEU A 34 10.62 -15.65 0.45
CA LEU A 34 10.99 -15.51 1.86
C LEU A 34 10.25 -16.50 2.78
N ALA A 35 9.05 -16.92 2.41
CA ALA A 35 8.28 -17.91 3.16
C ALA A 35 8.82 -19.34 2.92
N GLU A 36 9.32 -19.62 1.72
CA GLU A 36 9.90 -20.92 1.34
C GLU A 36 11.34 -21.13 1.84
N ASP A 37 12.13 -20.05 1.96
CA ASP A 37 13.48 -20.08 2.53
C ASP A 37 13.63 -19.18 3.77
N PRO A 38 13.21 -19.64 4.96
CA PRO A 38 13.36 -18.88 6.20
C PRO A 38 14.82 -18.61 6.61
N TYR A 39 15.78 -19.40 6.12
CA TYR A 39 17.19 -19.22 6.45
C TYR A 39 17.84 -18.11 5.61
N GLY A 40 17.34 -17.89 4.39
CA GLY A 40 17.68 -16.75 3.55
C GLY A 40 16.87 -15.48 3.84
N ALA A 41 15.88 -15.56 4.73
CA ALA A 41 15.02 -14.43 5.08
C ALA A 41 15.74 -13.42 5.98
N THR A 42 15.74 -12.16 5.55
CA THR A 42 16.31 -11.05 6.29
C THR A 42 15.34 -9.89 6.37
N PHE A 43 15.49 -9.04 7.38
CA PHE A 43 14.57 -7.92 7.58
C PHE A 43 14.57 -6.95 6.41
N GLU A 44 15.73 -6.67 5.80
CA GLU A 44 15.81 -5.79 4.63
C GLU A 44 15.04 -6.32 3.42
N LYS A 45 14.99 -7.65 3.21
CA LYS A 45 14.14 -8.25 2.18
C LYS A 45 12.65 -8.12 2.54
N GLY A 46 12.30 -8.35 3.81
CA GLY A 46 10.93 -8.13 4.31
C GLY A 46 10.49 -6.67 4.21
N ALA A 47 11.38 -5.72 4.47
CA ALA A 47 11.13 -4.29 4.31
C ALA A 47 10.84 -3.93 2.86
N VAL A 48 11.53 -4.55 1.89
CA VAL A 48 11.20 -4.40 0.46
C VAL A 48 9.80 -4.93 0.16
N VAL A 49 9.40 -6.09 0.70
CA VAL A 49 8.01 -6.60 0.55
C VAL A 49 7.01 -5.58 1.09
N LEU A 50 7.23 -5.06 2.31
CA LEU A 50 6.35 -4.06 2.93
C LEU A 50 6.26 -2.78 2.09
N TYR A 51 7.40 -2.28 1.57
CA TYR A 51 7.45 -1.12 0.70
C TYR A 51 6.64 -1.33 -0.58
N LEU A 52 6.91 -2.41 -1.33
CA LEU A 52 6.22 -2.69 -2.58
C LEU A 52 4.71 -2.83 -2.37
N SER A 53 4.31 -3.47 -1.27
CA SER A 53 2.91 -3.68 -0.90
C SER A 53 2.20 -2.37 -0.53
N ALA A 54 2.84 -1.53 0.30
CA ALA A 54 2.30 -0.22 0.66
C ALA A 54 2.15 0.68 -0.56
N HIS A 55 3.16 0.67 -1.45
CA HIS A 55 3.13 1.47 -2.67
C HIS A 55 2.08 0.95 -3.66
N ALA A 56 1.88 -0.36 -3.77
CA ALA A 56 0.80 -0.94 -4.56
C ALA A 56 -0.57 -0.43 -4.08
N VAL A 57 -0.83 -0.46 -2.77
CA VAL A 57 -2.07 0.04 -2.17
C VAL A 57 -2.25 1.54 -2.44
N GLU A 58 -1.21 2.33 -2.23
CA GLU A 58 -1.22 3.77 -2.52
C GLU A 58 -1.62 4.05 -3.97
N LEU A 59 -0.92 3.44 -4.94
CA LEU A 59 -1.19 3.64 -6.36
C LEU A 59 -2.59 3.17 -6.75
N PHE A 60 -3.05 2.04 -6.22
CA PHE A 60 -4.38 1.53 -6.49
C PHE A 60 -5.45 2.53 -6.07
N LEU A 61 -5.37 3.03 -4.84
CA LEU A 61 -6.32 4.01 -4.32
C LEU A 61 -6.29 5.31 -5.14
N LYS A 62 -5.10 5.82 -5.50
CA LYS A 62 -4.95 7.00 -6.38
C LYS A 62 -5.62 6.77 -7.73
N GLY A 63 -5.35 5.62 -8.36
CA GLY A 63 -5.97 5.23 -9.62
C GLY A 63 -7.49 5.22 -9.54
N ARG A 64 -8.06 4.64 -8.49
CA ARG A 64 -9.51 4.64 -8.27
C ARG A 64 -10.09 6.03 -8.04
N ILE A 65 -9.44 6.86 -7.22
CA ILE A 65 -9.90 8.23 -6.94
C ILE A 65 -9.92 9.06 -8.23
N LEU A 66 -8.89 8.96 -9.07
CA LEU A 66 -8.81 9.69 -10.35
C LEU A 66 -9.95 9.36 -11.32
N ARG A 67 -10.62 8.21 -11.20
CA ARG A 67 -11.80 7.91 -12.02
C ARG A 67 -12.98 8.83 -11.72
N LYS A 68 -13.18 9.20 -10.45
CA LYS A 68 -14.27 10.08 -10.00
C LYS A 68 -13.84 11.53 -9.78
N ALA A 69 -12.55 11.77 -9.55
CA ALA A 69 -11.97 13.08 -9.33
C ALA A 69 -10.68 13.24 -10.16
N PRO A 70 -10.78 13.47 -11.49
CA PRO A 70 -9.62 13.47 -12.39
C PRO A 70 -8.55 14.52 -12.09
N ASN A 71 -8.90 15.58 -11.35
CA ASN A 71 -8.01 16.68 -10.99
C ASN A 71 -7.53 16.61 -9.53
N GLU A 72 -7.75 15.48 -8.84
CA GLU A 72 -7.32 15.31 -7.44
C GLU A 72 -5.79 15.33 -7.35
N SER A 73 -5.26 16.13 -6.43
CA SER A 73 -3.85 16.09 -6.02
C SER A 73 -3.67 15.12 -4.85
N PHE A 74 -2.57 14.36 -4.83
CA PHE A 74 -2.36 13.35 -3.81
C PHE A 74 -1.20 13.64 -2.87
N THR A 75 -1.35 13.19 -1.63
CA THR A 75 -0.24 12.97 -0.70
C THR A 75 0.32 11.54 -0.87
N HIS A 76 1.24 11.12 0.00
CA HIS A 76 1.68 9.72 0.12
C HIS A 76 1.07 9.00 1.34
N ASP A 77 0.24 9.71 2.14
CA ASP A 77 -0.41 9.14 3.32
C ASP A 77 -1.56 8.22 2.91
N ILE A 78 -1.32 6.91 2.99
CA ILE A 78 -2.30 5.86 2.63
C ILE A 78 -3.59 6.00 3.44
N GLN A 79 -3.54 6.40 4.72
CA GLN A 79 -4.77 6.56 5.51
C GLN A 79 -5.62 7.72 5.00
N HIS A 80 -4.98 8.83 4.65
CA HIS A 80 -5.67 9.97 4.06
C HIS A 80 -6.30 9.61 2.71
N ILE A 81 -5.52 8.97 1.83
CA ILE A 81 -5.99 8.54 0.51
C ILE A 81 -7.12 7.51 0.66
N TYR A 82 -7.01 6.57 1.58
CA TYR A 82 -8.06 5.57 1.81
C TYR A 82 -9.36 6.18 2.36
N SER A 83 -9.25 7.16 3.26
CA SER A 83 -10.41 7.93 3.72
C SER A 83 -11.13 8.61 2.54
N ARG A 84 -10.36 9.26 1.66
CA ARG A 84 -10.89 9.89 0.45
C ARG A 84 -11.54 8.88 -0.50
N TYR A 85 -10.92 7.72 -0.69
CA TYR A 85 -11.47 6.61 -1.46
C TYR A 85 -12.84 6.17 -0.91
N LYS A 86 -12.96 5.94 0.39
CA LYS A 86 -14.23 5.53 1.02
C LYS A 86 -15.35 6.56 0.84
N THR A 87 -15.03 7.85 0.82
CA THR A 87 -16.01 8.91 0.52
C THR A 87 -16.54 8.80 -0.92
N LEU A 88 -15.67 8.50 -1.89
CA LEU A 88 -16.03 8.39 -3.30
C LEU A 88 -16.67 7.02 -3.67
N PHE A 89 -16.34 5.98 -2.91
CA PHE A 89 -16.74 4.59 -3.13
C PHE A 89 -17.35 3.95 -1.87
N PRO A 90 -18.51 4.43 -1.37
CA PRO A 90 -19.09 3.96 -0.11
C PRO A 90 -19.77 2.58 -0.21
N ALA A 91 -20.07 2.10 -1.42
CA ALA A 91 -20.79 0.84 -1.61
C ALA A 91 -19.92 -0.37 -1.24
N LYS A 92 -20.52 -1.39 -0.62
CA LYS A 92 -19.82 -2.60 -0.14
C LYS A 92 -19.02 -3.33 -1.22
N ARG A 93 -19.44 -3.29 -2.49
CA ARG A 93 -18.71 -3.88 -3.62
C ARG A 93 -17.33 -3.26 -3.86
N PHE A 94 -17.09 -2.06 -3.33
CA PHE A 94 -15.80 -1.37 -3.40
C PHE A 94 -14.99 -1.48 -2.09
N ALA A 95 -15.53 -2.12 -1.05
CA ALA A 95 -14.81 -2.32 0.20
C ALA A 95 -13.70 -3.36 0.00
N PHE A 96 -12.58 -3.17 0.69
CA PHE A 96 -11.55 -4.18 0.86
C PHE A 96 -12.02 -5.23 1.86
N THR A 97 -11.58 -6.48 1.66
CA THR A 97 -11.79 -7.59 2.60
C THR A 97 -11.04 -7.31 3.89
N ASP A 98 -9.77 -6.97 3.75
CA ASP A 98 -8.90 -6.53 4.83
C ASP A 98 -8.01 -5.42 4.28
N MET A 99 -8.03 -4.24 4.91
CA MET A 99 -7.27 -3.08 4.44
C MET A 99 -5.96 -2.99 5.25
N PRO A 100 -4.80 -3.31 4.65
CA PRO A 100 -3.53 -3.16 5.34
C PRO A 100 -3.09 -1.69 5.37
N PHE A 101 -2.04 -1.43 6.15
CA PHE A 101 -1.41 -0.10 6.29
C PHE A 101 -2.35 0.98 6.83
N THR A 102 -3.42 0.57 7.51
CA THR A 102 -4.25 1.45 8.32
C THR A 102 -4.05 1.13 9.79
N THR A 103 -3.82 2.16 10.59
CA THR A 103 -3.66 2.04 12.04
C THR A 103 -4.96 2.43 12.69
N GLU A 104 -5.52 1.52 13.49
CA GLU A 104 -6.62 1.84 14.39
C GLU A 104 -6.06 2.33 15.73
N TYR A 105 -6.67 3.36 16.29
CA TYR A 105 -6.27 3.95 17.57
C TYR A 105 -7.44 3.84 18.57
N PRO A 106 -7.76 2.62 19.04
CA PRO A 106 -8.88 2.40 19.93
C PRO A 106 -8.66 3.13 21.26
N GLY A 107 -9.68 3.85 21.72
CA GLY A 107 -9.64 4.56 23.00
C GLY A 107 -8.83 5.86 23.01
N MET A 108 -8.23 6.27 21.88
CA MET A 108 -7.50 7.54 21.78
C MET A 108 -8.39 8.67 21.24
N THR A 109 -8.24 9.86 21.81
CA THR A 109 -8.84 11.09 21.30
C THR A 109 -8.13 11.55 20.02
N LYS A 110 -8.78 12.41 19.22
CA LYS A 110 -8.17 12.99 18.01
C LYS A 110 -6.84 13.70 18.29
N LYS A 111 -6.69 14.30 19.46
CA LYS A 111 -5.47 15.00 19.87
C LYS A 111 -4.34 14.01 20.16
N GLU A 112 -4.63 12.92 20.88
CA GLU A 112 -3.65 11.86 21.15
C GLU A 112 -3.23 11.15 19.86
N ILE A 113 -4.17 10.87 18.95
CA ILE A 113 -3.87 10.30 17.63
C ILE A 113 -2.94 11.22 16.84
N ALA A 114 -3.19 12.53 16.85
CA ALA A 114 -2.34 13.49 16.14
C ALA A 114 -0.92 13.52 16.71
N GLU A 115 -0.78 13.41 18.03
CA GLU A 115 0.53 13.36 18.70
C GLU A 115 1.30 12.10 18.32
N VAL A 116 0.66 10.92 18.41
CA VAL A 116 1.27 9.64 18.02
C VAL A 116 1.67 9.64 16.54
N LYS A 117 0.82 10.18 15.66
CA LYS A 117 1.13 10.29 14.22
C LYS A 117 2.31 11.21 13.93
N ARG A 118 2.57 12.22 14.77
CA ARG A 118 3.71 13.13 14.61
C ARG A 118 5.03 12.43 14.92
N GLU A 119 5.00 11.46 15.81
CA GLU A 119 6.17 10.70 16.25
C GLU A 119 6.44 9.46 15.38
N GLN A 120 5.41 8.96 14.68
CA GLN A 120 5.56 7.82 13.79
C GLN A 120 6.15 8.22 12.43
N PRO A 121 7.15 7.47 11.93
CA PRO A 121 7.66 7.71 10.60
C PRO A 121 6.64 7.36 9.53
N ASP A 122 6.67 8.12 8.43
CA ASP A 122 5.88 7.80 7.26
C ASP A 122 6.29 6.40 6.74
N PRO A 123 5.34 5.49 6.45
CA PRO A 123 5.67 4.16 5.95
C PRO A 123 6.56 4.16 4.70
N SER A 124 6.45 5.18 3.85
CA SER A 124 7.33 5.31 2.68
C SER A 124 8.78 5.59 3.08
N GLU A 125 9.04 6.22 4.23
CA GLU A 125 10.40 6.44 4.74
C GLU A 125 10.89 5.22 5.53
N LEU A 126 10.03 4.67 6.38
CA LEU A 126 10.35 3.56 7.29
C LEU A 126 10.89 2.32 6.57
N TYR A 127 10.27 1.94 5.45
CA TYR A 127 10.64 0.72 4.72
C TYR A 127 11.79 0.92 3.73
N ARG A 128 12.17 2.18 3.45
CA ARG A 128 13.19 2.51 2.44
C ARG A 128 14.56 2.83 3.03
N TYR A 129 14.58 3.39 4.23
CA TYR A 129 15.81 3.87 4.84
C TYR A 129 16.03 3.22 6.19
N ALA A 130 17.28 2.89 6.51
CA ALA A 130 17.64 2.34 7.82
C ALA A 130 17.61 3.40 8.94
N MET A 131 17.59 4.68 8.57
CA MET A 131 17.73 5.83 9.45
C MET A 131 16.70 6.90 9.09
N ASN A 132 16.37 7.74 10.07
CA ASN A 132 15.56 8.93 9.88
C ASN A 132 16.38 10.05 9.20
N LYS A 133 15.73 11.19 8.92
CA LYS A 133 16.39 12.37 8.31
C LYS A 133 17.52 12.99 9.14
N ALA A 134 17.55 12.72 10.45
CA ALA A 134 18.62 13.15 11.35
C ALA A 134 19.82 12.19 11.37
N GLY A 135 19.70 11.02 10.72
CA GLY A 135 20.73 9.97 10.72
C GLY A 135 20.61 8.99 11.89
N ASP A 136 19.55 9.07 12.70
CA ASP A 136 19.34 8.14 13.80
C ASP A 136 18.59 6.89 13.33
N PRO A 137 18.88 5.70 13.89
CA PRO A 137 18.09 4.51 13.67
C PRO A 137 16.63 4.70 14.10
N TRP A 138 15.70 4.07 13.38
CA TRP A 138 14.30 4.05 13.76
C TRP A 138 14.11 3.42 15.15
N GLN A 139 13.49 4.16 16.07
CA GLN A 139 13.16 3.68 17.41
C GLN A 139 11.84 2.88 17.40
N ALA A 140 11.77 1.84 16.57
CA ALA A 140 10.58 0.99 16.42
C ALA A 140 10.95 -0.49 16.43
N ALA A 141 10.19 -1.30 17.18
CA ALA A 141 10.24 -2.75 17.07
C ALA A 141 9.49 -3.16 15.80
N LEU A 142 10.24 -3.42 14.72
CA LEU A 142 9.68 -3.86 13.45
C LEU A 142 9.87 -5.36 13.30
N GLY A 143 8.77 -6.05 12.99
CA GLY A 143 8.77 -7.48 12.68
C GLY A 143 8.09 -7.71 11.34
N PHE A 144 8.52 -8.75 10.64
CA PHE A 144 7.92 -9.20 9.40
C PHE A 144 7.88 -10.73 9.40
N GLU A 145 6.72 -11.30 9.06
CA GLU A 145 6.54 -12.74 8.96
C GLU A 145 5.94 -13.05 7.58
N ALA A 146 6.74 -13.65 6.72
CA ALA A 146 6.44 -13.80 5.30
C ALA A 146 5.22 -14.69 5.06
N SER A 147 5.06 -15.79 5.79
CA SER A 147 4.00 -16.79 5.55
C SER A 147 2.61 -16.19 5.78
N SER A 148 2.45 -15.43 6.87
CA SER A 148 1.19 -14.74 7.17
C SER A 148 0.96 -13.57 6.23
N PHE A 149 2.02 -12.83 5.89
CA PHE A 149 1.88 -11.67 5.02
C PHE A 149 1.54 -12.04 3.57
N SER A 150 2.04 -13.17 3.07
CA SER A 150 1.68 -13.71 1.75
C SER A 150 0.14 -13.88 1.60
N ARG A 151 -0.56 -14.30 2.66
CA ARG A 151 -2.04 -14.39 2.66
C ARG A 151 -2.71 -13.01 2.52
N SER A 152 -2.15 -11.99 3.16
CA SER A 152 -2.63 -10.61 3.03
C SER A 152 -2.43 -10.09 1.61
N LEU A 153 -1.31 -10.40 0.96
CA LEU A 153 -1.04 -10.01 -0.43
C LEU A 153 -1.99 -10.70 -1.42
N ALA A 154 -2.24 -12.00 -1.24
CA ALA A 154 -3.22 -12.73 -2.05
C ALA A 154 -4.65 -12.16 -1.92
N THR A 155 -5.02 -11.74 -0.70
CA THR A 155 -6.31 -11.08 -0.42
C THR A 155 -6.39 -9.73 -1.12
N LEU A 156 -5.37 -8.88 -0.97
CA LEU A 156 -5.26 -7.59 -1.66
C LEU A 156 -5.36 -7.75 -3.17
N HIS A 157 -4.70 -8.76 -3.73
CA HIS A 157 -4.67 -9.00 -5.17
C HIS A 157 -6.07 -9.38 -5.68
N THR A 158 -6.79 -10.21 -4.93
CA THR A 158 -8.20 -10.54 -5.20
C THR A 158 -9.08 -9.29 -5.13
N ASP A 159 -8.88 -8.44 -4.12
CA ASP A 159 -9.62 -7.19 -3.95
C ASP A 159 -9.35 -6.20 -5.08
N PHE A 160 -8.09 -6.01 -5.49
CA PHE A 160 -7.73 -5.13 -6.60
C PHE A 160 -8.44 -5.53 -7.88
N ARG A 161 -8.45 -6.83 -8.20
CA ARG A 161 -9.12 -7.36 -9.39
C ARG A 161 -10.63 -7.19 -9.31
N ARG A 162 -11.23 -7.59 -8.19
CA ARG A 162 -12.68 -7.46 -7.95
C ARG A 162 -13.13 -6.00 -8.07
N ILE A 163 -12.50 -5.09 -7.35
CA ILE A 163 -12.83 -3.65 -7.35
C ILE A 163 -12.58 -3.03 -8.73
N SER A 164 -11.54 -3.45 -9.45
CA SER A 164 -11.25 -2.96 -10.80
C SER A 164 -12.29 -3.34 -11.84
N ALA A 165 -12.91 -4.52 -11.68
CA ALA A 165 -13.96 -5.03 -12.56
C ALA A 165 -15.30 -4.32 -12.36
N GLU A 166 -15.52 -3.69 -11.21
CA GLU A 166 -16.71 -2.91 -10.94
C GLU A 166 -16.73 -1.60 -11.76
N HIS A 167 -17.89 -1.33 -12.37
CA HIS A 167 -18.15 -0.08 -13.07
C HIS A 167 -18.61 1.01 -12.11
N ASP A 168 -18.15 2.23 -12.35
CA ASP A 168 -18.54 3.42 -11.60
C ASP A 168 -19.92 3.86 -12.11
N THR A 169 -20.99 3.35 -11.50
CA THR A 169 -22.37 3.87 -11.69
C THR A 169 -22.55 5.23 -11.06
#